data_AF-A0A8C2GGN4-F1
#
_entry.id   AF-A0A8C2GGN4-F1
#
_cell.length_a   1.000
_cell.length_b   1.000
_cell.length_c   1.000
_cell.angle_alpha   90.00
_cell.angle_beta   90.00
_cell.angle_gamma   90.00
#
_symmetry.space_group_name_H-M   'P 1'
#
loop_
_entity.id
_entity.type
_entity.pdbx_description
1 polymer ?
#
loop_
_entity_poly.entity_id
_entity_poly.type
_entity_poly.pdbx_seq_one_letter_code
_entity_poly.pdbx_strand_id
1 'polypeptide(L)'
;MEQCRILRFTQFFCLVSGNATDPQVVYSCCTKVSTADVTDPILNIRLQRKSLPCVKAVIFKTKRGEFCIDPKQRWVEKKVKQFFRAQRNKP
;
A
#
# COMPACT_ATOMS: atom_id res chain seq x y z
N MET A 1 4.27 -31.28 -7.44
CA MET A 1 5.31 -31.91 -8.27
C MET A 1 6.38 -32.40 -7.33
N GLU A 2 6.41 -33.72 -7.16
CA GLU A 2 7.17 -34.45 -6.15
C GLU A 2 8.68 -34.39 -6.41
N GLN A 3 9.46 -34.09 -5.37
CA GLN A 3 10.83 -34.59 -5.29
C GLN A 3 11.02 -35.27 -3.94
N CYS A 4 10.56 -36.51 -3.86
CA CYS A 4 10.85 -37.42 -2.76
C CYS A 4 12.20 -38.08 -3.04
N ARG A 5 13.30 -37.51 -2.53
CA ARG A 5 14.61 -38.17 -2.61
C ARG A 5 14.70 -39.22 -1.51
N ILE A 6 14.80 -40.46 -1.96
CA ILE A 6 15.00 -41.67 -1.17
C ILE A 6 16.33 -41.55 -0.40
N LEU A 7 16.28 -41.40 0.92
CA LEU A 7 17.39 -41.80 1.79
C LEU A 7 17.01 -43.11 2.47
N ARG A 8 17.89 -44.09 2.31
CA ARG A 8 17.69 -45.47 2.77
C ARG A 8 17.60 -45.54 4.30
N PHE A 9 16.79 -46.49 4.77
CA PHE A 9 16.60 -46.94 6.15
C PHE A 9 15.55 -46.21 7.01
N THR A 10 14.32 -46.74 6.91
CA THR A 10 13.40 -47.06 8.03
C THR A 10 13.00 -45.97 9.03
N GLN A 11 12.74 -44.74 8.59
CA GLN A 11 11.81 -43.86 9.32
C GLN A 11 11.12 -42.88 8.37
N PHE A 12 9.80 -43.03 8.21
CA PHE A 12 8.94 -42.04 7.52
C PHE A 12 8.86 -40.78 8.40
N PHE A 13 9.84 -39.87 8.29
CA PHE A 13 9.71 -38.53 8.85
C PHE A 13 8.95 -37.65 7.86
N CYS A 14 7.66 -37.45 8.11
CA CYS A 14 6.90 -36.38 7.47
C CYS A 14 7.41 -35.04 8.00
N LEU A 15 8.32 -34.40 7.27
CA LEU A 15 8.66 -33.01 7.50
C LEU A 15 7.44 -32.15 7.12
N VAL A 16 6.65 -31.76 8.11
CA VAL A 16 5.70 -30.65 7.96
C VAL A 16 6.55 -29.40 7.76
N SER A 17 6.66 -28.97 6.51
CA SER A 17 7.10 -27.62 6.17
C SER A 17 5.97 -26.66 6.54
N GLY A 18 5.99 -26.17 7.79
CA GLY A 18 5.19 -25.01 8.16
C GLY A 18 5.69 -23.80 7.37
N ASN A 19 4.91 -23.36 6.38
CA ASN A 19 5.13 -22.04 5.80
C ASN A 19 4.74 -21.03 6.88
N ALA A 20 5.74 -20.46 7.56
CA ALA A 20 5.53 -19.30 8.40
C ALA A 20 5.19 -18.12 7.48
N THR A 21 3.90 -17.94 7.20
CA THR A 21 3.41 -16.71 6.59
C THR A 21 3.61 -15.62 7.65
N ASP A 22 4.65 -14.79 7.47
CA ASP A 22 4.89 -13.60 8.29
C ASP A 22 3.57 -12.83 8.43
N PRO A 23 3.06 -12.58 9.66
CA PRO A 23 1.85 -11.80 9.84
C PRO A 23 2.18 -10.38 9.38
N GLN A 24 1.87 -10.06 8.11
CA GLN A 24 2.02 -8.72 7.57
C GLN A 24 1.24 -7.78 8.49
N VAL A 25 1.97 -6.98 9.26
CA VAL A 25 1.38 -5.99 10.16
C VAL A 25 0.67 -4.96 9.27
N VAL A 26 -0.65 -5.09 9.16
CA VAL A 26 -1.48 -4.16 8.39
C VAL A 26 -1.64 -2.90 9.23
N TYR A 27 -0.78 -1.91 8.99
CA TYR A 27 -0.98 -0.58 9.54
C TYR A 27 -2.13 0.12 8.82
N SER A 28 -3.03 0.75 9.56
CA SER A 28 -4.15 1.54 9.00
C SER A 28 -3.70 2.87 8.36
N CYS A 29 -2.39 3.11 8.30
CA CYS A 29 -1.78 4.35 7.86
C CYS A 29 -0.65 4.09 6.87
N CYS A 30 -0.29 5.10 6.08
CA CYS A 30 0.87 5.02 5.20
C CYS A 30 2.18 4.97 6.00
N THR A 31 2.93 3.89 5.86
CA THR A 31 4.31 3.76 6.39
C THR A 31 5.37 4.09 5.33
N LYS A 32 4.98 4.06 4.05
CA LYS A 32 5.78 4.48 2.89
C LYS A 32 4.95 5.39 1.98
N VAL A 33 5.65 6.17 1.15
CA VAL A 33 5.05 7.07 0.17
C VAL A 33 5.61 6.79 -1.22
N SER A 34 4.77 6.99 -2.23
CA SER A 34 5.12 6.93 -3.64
C SER A 34 5.34 8.33 -4.20
N THR A 35 6.27 8.45 -5.15
CA THR A 35 6.50 9.65 -5.95
C THR A 35 5.83 9.58 -7.33
N ALA A 36 5.25 8.42 -7.68
CA ALA A 36 4.62 8.18 -8.96
C ALA A 36 3.35 9.03 -9.12
N ASP A 37 3.14 9.56 -10.32
CA ASP A 37 1.94 10.33 -10.65
C ASP A 37 0.72 9.40 -10.73
N VAL A 38 -0.37 9.79 -10.08
CA VAL A 38 -1.63 9.04 -10.04
C VAL A 38 -2.56 9.59 -11.12
N THR A 39 -2.66 8.91 -12.26
CA THR A 39 -3.55 9.30 -13.37
C THR A 39 -5.01 8.94 -13.14
N ASP A 40 -5.27 8.02 -12.20
CA ASP A 40 -6.61 7.57 -11.85
C ASP A 40 -7.50 8.71 -11.30
N PRO A 41 -8.82 8.69 -11.57
CA PRO A 41 -9.75 9.67 -11.02
C PRO A 41 -9.75 9.66 -9.49
N ILE A 42 -9.44 10.82 -8.91
CA ILE A 42 -9.40 11.02 -7.45
C ILE A 42 -10.83 11.21 -6.96
N LEU A 43 -11.29 10.32 -6.08
CA LEU A 43 -12.59 10.36 -5.43
C LEU A 43 -12.54 11.19 -4.14
N ASN A 44 -11.44 11.08 -3.40
CA ASN A 44 -11.22 11.81 -2.16
C ASN A 44 -9.72 12.03 -1.89
N ILE A 45 -9.41 13.08 -1.13
CA ILE A 45 -8.06 13.42 -0.70
C ILE A 45 -8.04 13.53 0.82
N ARG A 46 -7.10 12.83 1.46
CA ARG A 46 -6.88 12.90 2.91
C ARG A 46 -5.41 13.23 3.21
N LEU A 47 -5.17 14.17 4.11
CA LEU A 47 -3.82 14.44 4.60
C LEU A 47 -3.53 13.59 5.83
N GLN A 48 -2.44 12.82 5.79
CA GLN A 48 -1.93 12.07 6.93
C GLN A 48 -0.80 12.83 7.61
N ARG A 49 -0.93 13.03 8.91
CA ARG A 49 0.13 13.59 9.76
C ARG A 49 1.16 12.50 10.08
N LYS A 50 2.42 12.89 10.27
CA LYS A 50 3.48 11.96 10.71
C LYS A 50 3.20 11.53 12.15
N SER A 51 3.18 10.22 12.39
CA SER A 51 3.06 9.61 13.72
C SER A 51 3.60 8.20 13.63
N LEU A 52 4.83 7.96 14.11
CA LEU A 52 5.53 6.69 13.86
C LEU A 52 4.69 5.47 14.27
N PRO A 53 4.60 4.42 13.43
CA PRO A 53 5.37 4.18 12.19
C PRO A 53 4.82 4.90 10.94
N CYS A 54 3.72 5.64 11.05
CA CYS A 54 3.11 6.37 9.95
C CYS A 54 3.96 7.60 9.53
N VAL A 55 4.15 7.75 8.23
CA VAL A 55 4.85 8.88 7.63
C VAL A 55 3.86 9.99 7.22
N LYS A 56 4.37 11.20 6.96
CA LYS A 56 3.56 12.28 6.40
C LYS A 56 3.23 11.94 4.94
N ALA A 57 1.95 11.87 4.59
CA ALA A 57 1.51 11.47 3.26
C ALA A 57 0.25 12.24 2.84
N VAL A 58 0.08 12.43 1.53
CA VAL A 58 -1.22 12.76 0.94
C VAL A 58 -1.81 11.46 0.41
N ILE A 59 -2.99 11.09 0.90
CA ILE A 59 -3.68 9.87 0.50
C ILE A 59 -4.70 10.23 -0.57
N PHE A 60 -4.53 9.68 -1.77
CA PHE A 60 -5.52 9.76 -2.84
C PHE A 60 -6.36 8.50 -2.86
N LYS A 61 -7.65 8.65 -2.59
CA LYS A 61 -8.62 7.58 -2.76
C LYS A 61 -9.11 7.58 -4.19
N THR A 62 -8.96 6.44 -4.86
CA THR A 62 -9.41 6.21 -6.24
C THR A 62 -10.33 4.99 -6.27
N LYS A 63 -10.88 4.65 -7.43
CA LYS A 63 -11.63 3.39 -7.60
C LYS A 63 -10.77 2.14 -7.40
N ARG A 64 -9.46 2.23 -7.62
CA ARG A 64 -8.51 1.12 -7.51
C ARG A 64 -7.99 0.91 -6.09
N GLY A 65 -8.19 1.89 -5.21
CA GLY A 65 -7.70 1.87 -3.84
C GLY A 65 -7.11 3.21 -3.41
N GLU A 66 -6.42 3.16 -2.27
CA GLU A 66 -5.77 4.32 -1.66
C GLU A 66 -4.28 4.35 -2.00
N PHE A 67 -3.82 5.49 -2.49
CA PHE A 67 -2.42 5.72 -2.83
C PHE A 67 -1.79 6.70 -1.83
N CYS A 68 -0.74 6.25 -1.16
CA CYS A 68 0.09 7.06 -0.27
C CYS A 68 1.11 7.85 -1.09
N ILE A 69 0.94 9.16 -1.22
CA ILE A 69 1.78 10.02 -2.05
C ILE A 69 2.65 10.94 -1.20
N ASP A 70 3.88 11.16 -1.65
CA ASP A 70 4.80 12.10 -1.03
C ASP A 70 4.30 13.55 -1.22
N PRO A 71 3.98 14.29 -0.14
CA PRO A 71 3.51 15.68 -0.23
C PRO A 71 4.52 16.64 -0.87
N LYS A 72 5.80 16.28 -0.97
CA LYS A 72 6.85 17.14 -1.53
C LYS A 72 6.83 17.20 -3.07
N GLN A 73 6.08 16.31 -3.72
CA GLN A 73 6.04 16.26 -5.18
C GLN A 73 5.32 17.47 -5.77
N ARG A 74 5.95 18.15 -6.73
CA ARG A 74 5.43 19.41 -7.32
C ARG A 74 4.04 19.28 -7.94
N TRP A 75 3.71 18.10 -8.47
CA TRP A 75 2.43 17.83 -9.12
C TRP A 75 1.29 17.60 -8.12
N VAL A 76 1.60 17.18 -6.89
CA VAL A 76 0.60 16.87 -5.84
C VAL A 76 -0.19 18.11 -5.48
N GLU A 77 0.48 19.23 -5.25
CA GLU A 77 -0.18 20.49 -4.92
C GLU A 77 -1.16 20.93 -6.02
N LYS A 78 -0.75 20.79 -7.29
CA LYS A 78 -1.61 21.11 -8.44
C LYS A 78 -2.86 20.23 -8.48
N LYS A 79 -2.70 18.91 -8.29
CA LYS A 79 -3.83 17.97 -8.27
C LYS A 79 -4.77 18.20 -7.11
N VAL A 80 -4.24 18.46 -5.91
CA VAL A 80 -5.05 18.76 -4.73
C VAL A 80 -5.87 20.03 -4.97
N LYS A 81 -5.25 21.10 -5.48
CA LYS A 81 -5.97 22.34 -5.83
C LYS A 81 -7.05 22.10 -6.89
N GLN A 82 -6.75 21.34 -7.94
CA GLN A 82 -7.71 21.02 -9.00
C GLN A 82 -8.91 20.24 -8.46
N PHE A 83 -8.68 19.24 -7.61
CA PHE A 83 -9.75 18.46 -6.99
C PHE A 83 -10.68 19.35 -6.17
N PHE A 84 -10.16 20.19 -5.27
CA PHE A 84 -11.02 21.06 -4.44
C PHE A 84 -11.74 22.15 -5.24
N ARG A 85 -11.12 22.66 -6.32
CA ARG A 85 -11.81 23.56 -7.27
C ARG A 85 -12.99 22.86 -7.95
N ALA A 86 -12.79 21.63 -8.42
CA ALA A 86 -13.86 20.84 -9.04
C ALA A 86 -15.00 20.53 -8.06
N GLN A 87 -14.68 20.21 -6.80
CA GLN A 87 -15.69 19.98 -5.75
C GLN A 87 -16.52 21.24 -5.46
N ARG A 88 -15.87 22.41 -5.43
CA ARG A 88 -16.55 23.70 -5.23
C ARG A 88 -17.49 24.09 -6.36
N ASN A 89 -17.15 23.68 -7.58
CA ASN A 89 -17.92 24.01 -8.78
C ASN A 89 -19.00 22.97 -9.10
N LYS A 90 -19.19 21.99 -8.21
CA LYS A 90 -20.26 21.00 -8.35
C LYS A 90 -21.60 21.70 -8.04
N PRO A 91 -22.57 21.65 -8.97
CA PRO A 91 -23.89 22.26 -8.77
C PRO A 91 -24.68 21.58 -7.64
#